data_AF-Q9S461-F1
#
_entry.id   AF-Q9S461-F1
#
_cell.length_a   1.000
_cell.length_b   1.000
_cell.length_c   1.000
_cell.angle_alpha   90.00
_cell.angle_beta   90.00
_cell.angle_gamma   90.00
#
_symmetry.space_group_name_H-M   'P 1'
#
loop_
_entity.id
_entity.type
_entity.pdbx_description
1 polymer ?
#
loop_
_entity_poly.entity_id
_entity_poly.type
_entity_poly.pdbx_seq_one_letter_code
_entity_poly.pdbx_strand_id
1 'polypeptide(L)'
;MVTEYGMSEKLGPVQYEGNHAMLGAQSPQKSISEQTAYEIDEEVRSLLNEARNKAAEIIQSNRETHKLIAEALLKYETLDSTQIKALYETGKMPEAVEEESHALSYDEVKSKMNDEK
;
A
#
# COMPACT_ATOMS: atom_id res chain seq x y z
N MET A 1 -2.64 14.81 -0.61
CA MET A 1 -2.76 14.82 0.87
C MET A 1 -2.59 16.22 1.43
N VAL A 2 -1.43 16.87 1.23
CA VAL A 2 -1.15 18.21 1.76
C VAL A 2 -1.97 19.32 1.06
N THR A 3 -2.01 19.35 -0.27
CA THR A 3 -2.64 20.44 -1.04
C THR A 3 -4.12 20.25 -1.37
N GLU A 4 -4.54 19.00 -1.63
CA GLU A 4 -5.92 18.70 -2.07
C GLU A 4 -6.86 18.28 -0.94
N TYR A 5 -6.35 17.56 0.07
CA TYR A 5 -7.16 16.92 1.12
C TYR A 5 -7.06 17.61 2.48
N GLY A 6 -6.27 18.68 2.60
CA GLY A 6 -6.13 19.44 3.85
C GLY A 6 -5.59 18.61 5.02
N MET A 7 -4.74 17.61 4.73
CA MET A 7 -4.18 16.69 5.73
C MET A 7 -2.85 17.21 6.33
N SER A 8 -2.63 18.52 6.36
CA SER A 8 -1.49 19.14 7.04
C SER A 8 -1.97 19.92 8.24
N GLU A 9 -1.33 19.72 9.39
CA GLU A 9 -1.65 20.46 10.63
C GLU A 9 -1.27 21.93 10.53
N LYS A 10 -0.20 22.27 9.79
CA LYS A 10 0.24 23.67 9.62
C LYS A 10 -0.64 24.47 8.68
N LEU A 11 -1.02 23.87 7.55
CA LEU A 11 -1.83 24.54 6.53
C LEU A 11 -3.34 24.44 6.82
N GLY A 12 -3.73 23.52 7.68
CA GLY A 12 -5.12 23.28 8.07
C GLY A 12 -5.95 22.63 6.95
N PRO A 13 -7.28 22.53 7.15
CA PRO A 13 -8.19 21.85 6.24
C PRO A 13 -8.58 22.75 5.05
N VAL A 14 -7.57 23.24 4.31
CA VAL A 14 -7.76 24.12 3.15
C VAL A 14 -7.32 23.41 1.88
N GLN A 15 -8.11 23.59 0.81
CA GLN A 15 -7.80 23.07 -0.52
C GLN A 15 -7.06 24.14 -1.35
N TYR A 16 -5.74 23.94 -1.49
CA TYR A 16 -4.85 24.79 -2.29
C TYR A 16 -4.84 24.41 -3.76
N GLU A 17 -4.86 23.10 -4.04
CA GLU A 17 -4.91 22.55 -5.40
C GLU A 17 -6.08 21.57 -5.55
N GLY A 18 -6.49 21.33 -6.78
CA GLY A 18 -7.50 20.33 -7.12
C GLY A 18 -8.64 20.89 -7.96
N ASN A 19 -9.14 20.03 -8.84
CA ASN A 19 -10.08 20.39 -9.89
C ASN A 19 -11.46 19.78 -9.61
N HIS A 20 -12.46 20.64 -9.35
CA HIS A 20 -13.87 20.27 -9.38
C HIS A 20 -14.55 20.84 -10.65
N ALA A 21 -13.88 20.79 -11.80
CA ALA A 21 -14.53 21.11 -13.06
C ALA A 21 -15.56 20.03 -13.37
N MET A 22 -16.83 20.35 -13.11
CA MET A 22 -17.92 19.67 -13.80
C MET A 22 -17.78 19.89 -15.30
N LEU A 23 -18.11 18.84 -16.04
CA LEU A 23 -17.88 18.66 -17.47
C LEU A 23 -18.02 19.96 -18.28
N GLY A 24 -16.91 20.46 -18.83
CA GLY A 24 -16.87 21.58 -19.79
C GLY A 24 -16.28 22.90 -19.29
N ALA A 25 -15.96 23.07 -18.00
CA ALA A 25 -15.31 24.30 -17.51
C ALA A 25 -13.78 24.15 -17.43
N GLN A 26 -13.03 25.12 -17.97
CA GLN A 26 -11.62 25.28 -17.62
C GLN A 26 -11.52 25.71 -16.16
N SER A 27 -10.80 24.94 -15.34
CA SER A 27 -10.60 25.26 -13.93
C SER A 27 -9.70 26.50 -13.81
N PRO A 28 -10.09 27.54 -13.07
CA PRO A 28 -9.19 28.64 -12.78
C PRO A 28 -8.05 28.12 -11.92
N GLN A 29 -6.82 28.30 -12.40
CA GLN A 29 -5.62 27.97 -11.64
C GLN A 29 -5.55 28.91 -10.43
N LYS A 30 -5.75 28.37 -9.22
CA LYS A 30 -5.69 29.18 -8.00
C LYS A 30 -4.26 29.70 -7.84
N SER A 31 -4.11 31.01 -7.77
CA SER A 31 -2.82 31.64 -7.46
C SER A 31 -2.53 31.46 -5.98
N ILE A 32 -1.55 30.61 -5.67
CA ILE A 32 -1.02 30.39 -4.32
C ILE A 32 0.08 31.44 -4.07
N SER A 33 0.17 31.97 -2.85
CA SER A 33 1.26 32.89 -2.49
C SER A 33 2.58 32.14 -2.37
N GLU A 34 3.72 32.80 -2.63
CA GLU A 34 5.04 32.17 -2.48
C GLU A 34 5.28 31.62 -1.08
N GLN A 35 4.80 32.33 -0.05
CA GLN A 35 4.91 31.89 1.34
C GLN A 35 4.15 30.58 1.57
N THR A 36 2.91 30.49 1.07
CA THR A 36 2.09 29.28 1.19
C THR A 36 2.68 28.12 0.39
N ALA A 37 3.23 28.38 -0.80
CA ALA A 37 3.92 27.37 -1.60
C ALA A 37 5.15 26.81 -0.86
N TYR A 38 5.94 27.68 -0.22
CA TYR A 38 7.06 27.26 0.62
C TYR A 38 6.61 26.38 1.79
N GLU A 39 5.52 26.74 2.47
CA GLU A 39 4.96 25.94 3.57
C GLU A 39 4.47 24.57 3.09
N ILE A 40 3.86 24.49 1.90
CA ILE A 40 3.48 23.21 1.26
C ILE A 40 4.71 22.33 1.02
N ASP A 41 5.78 22.89 0.43
CA ASP A 41 7.00 22.14 0.13
C ASP A 41 7.66 21.60 1.40
N GLU A 42 7.69 22.38 2.47
CA GLU A 42 8.22 21.96 3.77
C GLU A 42 7.41 20.80 4.37
N GLU A 43 6.08 20.86 4.31
CA GLU A 43 5.20 19.79 4.79
C GLU A 43 5.35 18.51 3.97
N VAL A 44 5.44 18.62 2.64
CA VAL A 44 5.68 17.47 1.74
C VAL A 44 7.04 16.83 2.04
N ARG A 45 8.08 17.65 2.23
CA ARG A 45 9.42 17.17 2.59
C ARG A 45 9.41 16.46 3.94
N SER A 46 8.75 17.03 4.93
CA SER A 46 8.62 16.43 6.27
C SER A 46 7.94 15.06 6.19
N LEU A 47 6.81 14.98 5.49
CA LEU A 47 6.05 13.74 5.30
C LEU A 47 6.88 12.65 4.60
N LEU A 48 7.59 13.01 3.54
CA LEU A 48 8.47 12.08 2.81
C LEU A 48 9.61 11.57 3.69
N ASN A 49 10.24 12.46 4.46
CA ASN A 49 11.32 12.09 5.35
C ASN A 49 10.83 11.16 6.47
N GLU A 50 9.68 11.45 7.08
CA GLU A 50 9.08 10.60 8.09
C GLU A 50 8.75 9.22 7.54
N ALA A 51 8.05 9.15 6.39
CA ALA A 51 7.70 7.88 5.75
C ALA A 51 8.94 7.06 5.39
N ARG A 52 9.99 7.70 4.85
CA ARG A 52 11.26 7.06 4.53
C ARG A 52 11.96 6.53 5.78
N ASN A 53 12.03 7.34 6.84
CA ASN A 53 12.68 6.94 8.09
C ASN A 53 11.92 5.78 8.75
N LYS A 54 10.59 5.83 8.77
CA LYS A 54 9.73 4.75 9.27
C LYS A 54 9.91 3.47 8.47
N ALA A 55 9.97 3.56 7.14
CA ALA A 55 10.25 2.39 6.29
C ALA A 55 11.63 1.79 6.59
N ALA A 56 12.67 2.63 6.72
CA ALA A 56 14.01 2.19 7.07
C ALA A 56 14.06 1.53 8.47
N GLU A 57 13.34 2.07 9.45
CA GLU A 57 13.23 1.51 10.80
C GLU A 57 12.53 0.15 10.80
N ILE A 58 11.42 0.00 10.06
CA ILE A 58 10.71 -1.27 9.92
C ILE A 58 11.60 -2.33 9.26
N ILE A 59 12.34 -1.97 8.20
CA ILE A 59 13.25 -2.92 7.52
C ILE A 59 14.41 -3.29 8.45
N GLN A 60 14.98 -2.31 9.16
CA GLN A 60 16.12 -2.54 10.05
C GLN A 60 15.75 -3.37 11.27
N SER A 61 14.58 -3.13 11.87
CA SER A 61 14.07 -3.94 12.99
C SER A 61 13.78 -5.39 12.59
N ASN A 62 13.43 -5.62 11.32
CA ASN A 62 13.12 -6.93 10.76
C ASN A 62 14.22 -7.45 9.82
N ARG A 63 15.49 -7.07 10.06
CA ARG A 63 16.58 -7.34 9.12
C ARG A 63 16.81 -8.83 8.86
N GLU A 64 16.67 -9.67 9.88
CA GLU A 64 16.85 -11.12 9.76
C GLU A 64 15.73 -11.77 8.94
N THR A 65 14.48 -11.44 9.23
CA THR A 65 13.30 -11.95 8.49
C THR A 65 13.29 -11.42 7.06
N HIS A 66 13.64 -10.14 6.85
CA HIS A 66 13.80 -9.56 5.51
C HIS A 66 14.87 -10.29 4.69
N LYS A 67 16.01 -10.65 5.31
CA LYS A 67 17.06 -11.43 4.64
C LYS A 67 16.57 -12.84 4.27
N LEU A 68 15.85 -13.52 5.16
CA LEU A 68 15.26 -14.84 4.89
C LEU A 68 14.28 -14.80 3.72
N ILE A 69 13.40 -13.80 3.67
CA ILE A 69 12.45 -13.63 2.57
C ILE A 69 13.20 -13.35 1.25
N ALA A 70 14.26 -12.54 1.27
CA ALA A 70 15.08 -12.29 0.09
C ALA A 70 15.81 -13.55 -0.40
N GLU A 71 16.37 -14.36 0.50
CA GLU A 71 17.00 -15.64 0.16
C GLU A 71 15.97 -16.64 -0.39
N ALA A 72 14.76 -16.67 0.15
CA ALA A 72 13.67 -17.49 -0.37
C ALA A 72 13.23 -17.03 -1.77
N LEU A 73 13.09 -15.72 -2.02
CA LEU A 73 12.80 -15.18 -3.35
C LEU A 73 13.86 -15.55 -4.38
N LEU A 74 15.14 -15.52 -4.00
CA LEU A 74 16.22 -15.95 -4.89
C LEU A 74 16.16 -17.44 -5.23
N LYS A 75 15.63 -18.27 -4.33
CA LYS A 75 15.52 -19.73 -4.53
C LYS A 75 14.27 -20.14 -5.31
N TYR A 76 13.13 -19.49 -5.05
CA TYR A 76 11.82 -19.89 -5.57
C TYR A 76 11.29 -18.94 -6.68
N GLU A 77 12.01 -17.85 -6.96
CA GLU A 77 11.70 -16.79 -7.94
C GLU A 77 10.43 -15.97 -7.67
N THR A 78 9.37 -16.61 -7.17
CA THR A 78 8.09 -15.99 -6.80
C THR A 78 7.66 -16.51 -5.44
N LEU A 79 7.09 -15.62 -4.60
CA LEU A 79 6.47 -15.98 -3.34
C LEU A 79 5.05 -15.44 -3.27
N ASP A 80 4.13 -16.25 -2.75
CA ASP A 80 2.77 -15.82 -2.44
C ASP A 80 2.69 -15.17 -1.04
N SER A 81 1.64 -14.39 -0.81
CA SER A 81 1.35 -13.71 0.45
C SER A 81 1.30 -14.66 1.66
N THR A 82 0.80 -15.89 1.48
CA THR A 82 0.75 -16.93 2.52
C THR A 82 2.15 -17.42 2.89
N GLN A 83 3.02 -17.60 1.89
CA GLN A 83 4.41 -18.02 2.07
C GLN A 83 5.24 -16.92 2.75
N ILE A 84 5.05 -15.65 2.37
CA ILE A 84 5.73 -14.51 3.01
C ILE A 84 5.34 -14.40 4.48
N LYS A 85 4.04 -14.56 4.82
CA LYS A 85 3.57 -14.56 6.21
C LYS A 85 4.16 -15.70 7.01
N ALA A 86 4.16 -16.92 6.46
CA ALA A 86 4.75 -18.08 7.12
C ALA A 86 6.26 -17.90 7.39
N LEU A 87 7.00 -17.36 6.41
CA LEU A 87 8.43 -17.03 6.57
C LEU A 87 8.65 -15.92 7.62
N TYR A 88 7.77 -14.94 7.68
CA TYR A 88 7.85 -13.86 8.66
C TYR A 88 7.57 -14.33 10.10
N GLU A 89 6.57 -15.18 10.31
CA GLU A 89 6.14 -15.63 11.65
C GLU A 89 6.92 -16.85 12.17
N THR A 90 7.19 -17.83 11.30
CA THR A 90 7.75 -19.13 11.71
C THR A 90 9.17 -19.38 11.21
N GLY A 91 9.67 -18.54 10.29
CA GLY A 91 10.99 -18.70 9.67
C GLY A 91 11.11 -19.95 8.79
N LYS A 92 10.00 -20.64 8.50
CA LYS A 92 9.95 -21.85 7.70
C LYS A 92 9.01 -21.69 6.52
N MET A 93 9.43 -22.26 5.39
CA MET A 93 8.58 -22.33 4.21
C MET A 93 7.47 -23.36 4.47
N PRO A 94 6.19 -23.04 4.20
CA PRO A 94 5.12 -24.02 4.32
C PRO A 94 5.34 -25.13 3.28
N GLU A 95 5.30 -26.40 3.71
CA GLU A 95 5.53 -27.57 2.85
C GLU A 95 4.37 -27.85 1.88
N ALA A 96 3.25 -27.14 1.99
CA ALA A 96 2.16 -27.19 1.02
C ALA A 96 1.53 -25.81 0.89
N VAL A 97 1.55 -25.28 -0.33
CA VAL A 97 0.57 -24.28 -0.76
C VAL A 97 -0.36 -25.00 -1.71
N GLU A 98 -1.17 -25.91 -1.17
CA GLU A 98 -2.43 -26.29 -1.82
C GLU A 98 -3.47 -25.28 -1.39
N GLU A 99 -3.42 -24.09 -1.98
CA GLU A 99 -4.68 -23.42 -2.30
C GLU A 99 -4.76 -23.41 -3.82
N GLU A 100 -5.43 -24.43 -4.33
CA GLU A 100 -5.98 -24.45 -5.67
C GLU A 100 -6.73 -23.14 -5.89
N SER A 101 -6.14 -22.21 -6.64
CA SER A 101 -6.92 -21.26 -7.43
C SER A 101 -7.54 -22.00 -8.62
N HIS A 102 -8.16 -23.17 -8.38
CA HIS A 102 -9.02 -23.82 -9.35
C HIS A 102 -10.41 -23.24 -9.15
N ALA A 103 -10.91 -22.51 -10.15
CA ALA A 103 -12.31 -22.13 -10.16
C ALA A 103 -13.13 -23.42 -10.09
N LEU A 104 -13.92 -23.59 -9.02
CA LEU A 104 -14.77 -24.77 -8.85
C LEU A 104 -15.58 -24.99 -10.14
N SER A 105 -15.50 -26.20 -10.68
CA SER A 105 -16.31 -26.62 -11.81
C SER A 105 -17.79 -26.46 -11.46
N TYR A 106 -18.63 -26.21 -12.47
CA TYR A 106 -20.09 -26.16 -12.31
C TYR A 106 -20.63 -27.40 -11.56
N ASP A 107 -20.02 -28.56 -11.79
CA ASP A 107 -20.41 -29.83 -11.15
C ASP A 107 -20.04 -29.87 -9.65
N GLU A 108 -18.94 -29.23 -9.25
CA GLU A 108 -18.46 -29.16 -7.86
C GLU A 108 -19.24 -28.13 -7.02
N VAL A 109 -19.69 -27.05 -7.65
CA VAL A 109 -20.59 -26.07 -7.01
C VAL A 109 -21.96 -26.70 -6.75
N LYS A 110 -22.46 -27.49 -7.70
CA LYS A 110 -23.79 -28.12 -7.62
C LYS A 110 -23.86 -29.23 -6.55
N SER A 111 -22.78 -29.98 -6.33
CA SER A 111 -22.74 -31.00 -5.27
C SER A 111 -22.77 -30.35 -3.88
N LYS A 112 -21.96 -29.33 -3.63
CA LYS A 112 -21.93 -28.63 -2.33
C LYS A 112 -23.26 -27.97 -1.97
N MET A 113 -24.01 -27.43 -2.94
CA MET A 113 -25.34 -26.85 -2.69
C MET A 113 -26.41 -27.89 -2.35
N ASN A 114 -26.20 -29.17 -2.69
CA ASN A 114 -27.12 -30.26 -2.37
C ASN A 114 -26.81 -30.91 -1.02
N ASP A 115 -25.55 -30.86 -0.56
CA ASP A 115 -25.12 -31.41 0.73
C ASP A 115 -25.46 -30.50 1.93
N GLU A 116 -25.79 -29.21 1.69
CA GLU A 116 -26.24 -28.25 2.72
C GLU A 116 -27.76 -28.26 2.97
N LYS A 117 -28.49 -29.31 2.54
CA LYS A 117 -29.94 -29.47 2.76
C LYS A 117 -30.32 -30.64 3.65
#